data_AF-A0A2Z6N9G1-F1
#
_entry.id   AF-A0A2Z6N9G1-F1
#
_cell.length_a   1.000
_cell.length_b   1.000
_cell.length_c   1.000
_cell.angle_alpha   90.00
_cell.angle_beta   90.00
_cell.angle_gamma   90.00
#
_symmetry.space_group_name_H-M   'P 1'
#
loop_
_entity.id
_entity.type
_entity.pdbx_description
1 polymer ?
#
loop_
_entity_poly.entity_id
_entity_poly.type
_entity_poly.pdbx_seq_one_letter_code
_entity_poly.pdbx_strand_id
1 'polypeptide(L)'
;MSKFFCYVEGLGVNWGTQATHPLKPDTVVQMLKDNGIEKVKLFDADEETMSALGGSGIEVMVAIPNNQLAEMTDYDRALQWVRKNVTSYNYKSGGVNIK
;
A
#
# COMPACT_ATOMS: atom_id res chain seq x y z
N MET A 1 19.56 21.15 -26.80
CA MET A 1 19.62 19.69 -26.61
C MET A 1 18.31 19.26 -25.97
N SER A 2 17.38 18.69 -26.73
CA SER A 2 16.09 18.27 -26.20
C SER A 2 16.27 16.95 -25.46
N LYS A 3 16.18 16.96 -24.13
CA LYS A 3 16.03 15.72 -23.35
C LYS A 3 14.60 15.23 -23.58
N PHE A 4 14.45 14.18 -24.37
CA PHE A 4 13.21 13.39 -24.36
C PHE A 4 13.09 12.74 -22.99
N PHE A 5 12.29 13.34 -22.11
CA PHE A 5 11.76 12.63 -20.94
C PHE A 5 10.63 11.73 -21.45
N CYS A 6 10.85 10.42 -21.42
CA CYS A 6 9.74 9.47 -21.50
C CYS A 6 9.05 9.52 -20.13
N TYR A 7 7.92 10.24 -20.07
CA TYR A 7 7.05 10.22 -18.92
C TYR A 7 6.30 8.89 -18.93
N VAL A 8 6.60 8.01 -17.97
CA VAL A 8 5.89 6.75 -17.80
C VAL A 8 4.71 7.01 -16.88
N GLU A 9 3.50 6.95 -17.43
CA GLU A 9 2.29 6.93 -16.61
C GLU A 9 2.13 5.55 -15.96
N GLY A 10 1.99 5.52 -14.63
CA GLY A 10 1.67 4.30 -13.90
C GLY A 10 2.85 3.49 -13.35
N LEU A 11 4.04 4.08 -13.23
CA LEU A 11 5.15 3.43 -12.53
C LEU A 11 4.82 3.27 -11.03
N GLY A 12 5.09 2.08 -10.50
CA GLY A 12 4.91 1.75 -9.09
C GLY A 12 5.95 0.75 -8.61
N VAL A 13 6.02 0.56 -7.30
CA VAL A 13 7.00 -0.32 -6.67
C VAL A 13 6.33 -1.33 -5.73
N ASN A 14 7.02 -2.44 -5.49
CA ASN A 14 6.64 -3.38 -4.43
C ASN A 14 7.32 -2.95 -3.13
N TRP A 15 6.57 -2.77 -2.05
CA TRP A 15 7.14 -2.57 -0.72
C TRP A 15 7.15 -3.89 0.03
N GLY A 16 8.31 -4.54 0.03
CA GLY A 16 8.57 -5.73 0.84
C GLY A 16 8.98 -5.38 2.26
N THR A 17 8.42 -6.07 3.25
CA THR A 17 8.68 -5.87 4.68
C THR A 17 9.66 -6.89 5.27
N GLN A 18 10.06 -7.90 4.49
CA GLN A 18 11.02 -8.93 4.89
C GLN A 18 12.46 -8.41 4.77
N ALA A 19 12.90 -7.65 5.78
CA ALA A 19 14.25 -7.11 5.88
C ALA A 19 14.81 -7.33 7.29
N THR A 20 16.13 -7.55 7.40
CA THR A 20 16.81 -7.64 8.70
C THR A 20 16.89 -6.30 9.43
N HIS A 21 16.83 -5.20 8.67
CA HIS A 21 16.89 -3.83 9.17
C HIS A 21 15.83 -2.99 8.46
N PRO A 22 14.55 -3.15 8.80
CA PRO A 22 13.48 -2.38 8.16
C PRO A 22 13.59 -0.90 8.52
N LEU A 23 13.32 -0.03 7.55
CA LEU A 23 13.12 1.39 7.81
C LEU A 23 11.73 1.60 8.41
N LYS A 24 11.57 2.66 9.20
CA LYS A 24 10.25 3.05 9.72
C LYS A 24 9.29 3.36 8.55
N PRO A 25 8.00 2.96 8.62
CA PRO A 25 7.04 3.19 7.53
C PRO A 25 6.96 4.63 7.03
N ASP A 26 6.92 5.62 7.93
CA ASP A 26 6.91 7.05 7.54
C ASP A 26 8.16 7.45 6.74
N THR A 27 9.31 6.88 7.09
CA THR A 27 10.57 7.12 6.35
C THR A 27 10.49 6.54 4.94
N VAL A 28 9.87 5.37 4.77
CA VAL A 28 9.66 4.77 3.45
C VAL A 28 8.66 5.61 2.64
N VAL A 29 7.54 6.03 3.23
CA VAL A 29 6.54 6.88 2.56
C VAL A 29 7.17 8.20 2.10
N GLN A 30 7.98 8.85 2.94
CA GLN A 30 8.67 10.07 2.54
C GLN A 30 9.66 9.80 1.40
N MET A 31 10.44 8.70 1.47
CA MET A 31 11.36 8.32 0.41
C MET A 31 10.65 8.04 -0.92
N LEU A 32 9.46 7.41 -0.90
CA LEU A 32 8.64 7.22 -2.10
C LEU A 32 8.23 8.57 -2.71
N LYS A 33 7.74 9.51 -1.89
CA LYS A 33 7.36 10.86 -2.33
C LYS A 33 8.55 11.63 -2.91
N ASP A 34 9.69 11.60 -2.24
CA ASP A 34 10.90 12.30 -2.66
C ASP A 34 11.42 11.79 -4.02
N ASN A 35 11.10 10.54 -4.38
CA ASN A 35 11.46 9.93 -5.66
C ASN A 35 10.33 9.94 -6.71
N GLY A 36 9.21 10.64 -6.44
CA GLY A 36 8.09 10.72 -7.37
C GLY A 36 7.37 9.39 -7.60
N ILE A 37 7.44 8.46 -6.65
CA ILE A 37 6.73 7.19 -6.72
C ILE A 37 5.32 7.36 -6.14
N GLU A 38 4.32 7.22 -7.00
CA GLU A 38 2.92 7.49 -6.65
C GLU A 38 2.09 6.21 -6.44
N LYS A 39 2.67 5.02 -6.66
CA LYS A 39 1.96 3.74 -6.57
C LYS A 39 2.79 2.68 -5.84
N VAL A 40 2.16 1.94 -4.94
CA VAL A 40 2.81 0.85 -4.19
C VAL A 40 1.94 -0.39 -4.14
N LYS A 41 2.58 -1.56 -4.20
CA LYS A 41 1.97 -2.86 -3.88
C LYS A 41 2.50 -3.37 -2.54
N LEU A 42 1.58 -3.70 -1.65
CA LEU A 42 1.81 -4.38 -0.37
C LEU A 42 1.43 -5.87 -0.51
N PHE A 43 2.09 -6.72 0.26
CA PHE A 43 1.84 -8.17 0.27
C PHE A 43 0.94 -8.63 1.43
N ASP A 44 0.67 -7.72 2.37
CA ASP A 44 -0.23 -7.84 3.50
C ASP A 44 -0.86 -6.46 3.80
N ALA A 45 -1.64 -6.39 4.87
CA ALA A 45 -2.27 -5.16 5.36
C ALA A 45 -1.75 -4.82 6.77
N ASP A 46 -0.43 -4.76 6.92
CA ASP A 46 0.22 -4.34 8.16
C ASP A 46 -0.28 -2.95 8.62
N GLU A 47 -0.63 -2.82 9.89
CA GLU A 47 -1.29 -1.64 10.44
C GLU A 47 -0.38 -0.41 10.45
N GLU A 48 0.91 -0.58 10.76
CA GLU A 48 1.88 0.53 10.77
C GLU A 48 2.12 1.05 9.35
N THR A 49 2.28 0.12 8.39
CA THR A 49 2.45 0.44 6.97
C THR A 49 1.23 1.16 6.39
N MET A 50 0.03 0.63 6.65
CA MET A 50 -1.22 1.24 6.18
C MET A 50 -1.47 2.61 6.82
N SER A 51 -1.19 2.76 8.11
CA SER A 51 -1.33 4.04 8.81
C SER A 51 -0.40 5.11 8.27
N ALA A 52 0.86 4.77 7.98
CA ALA A 52 1.83 5.69 7.39
C ALA A 52 1.44 6.13 5.96
N LEU A 53 0.78 5.27 5.20
CA LEU A 53 0.25 5.60 3.87
C LEU A 53 -1.01 6.50 3.93
N GLY A 54 -1.65 6.61 5.09
CA GLY A 54 -2.80 7.48 5.31
C GLY A 54 -2.50 8.94 4.97
N GLY A 55 -3.33 9.53 4.10
CA GLY A 55 -3.16 10.92 3.67
C GLY A 55 -1.91 11.18 2.82
N SER A 56 -1.17 10.14 2.42
CA SER A 56 0.04 10.28 1.60
C SER A 56 -0.26 10.67 0.15
N GLY A 57 -1.43 10.28 -0.37
CA GLY A 57 -1.82 10.39 -1.77
C GLY A 57 -1.35 9.22 -2.66
N ILE A 58 -0.43 8.38 -2.17
CA ILE A 58 0.11 7.22 -2.89
C ILE A 58 -1.02 6.19 -3.10
N GLU A 59 -1.21 5.72 -4.34
CA GLU A 59 -2.12 4.63 -4.66
C GLU A 59 -1.58 3.31 -4.11
N VAL A 60 -2.42 2.56 -3.40
CA VAL A 60 -2.02 1.34 -2.71
C VAL A 60 -2.81 0.15 -3.24
N MET A 61 -2.10 -0.84 -3.76
CA MET A 61 -2.62 -2.19 -3.96
C MET A 61 -2.29 -3.04 -2.73
N VAL A 62 -3.32 -3.50 -2.00
CA VAL A 62 -3.17 -4.40 -0.85
C VAL A 62 -3.47 -5.83 -1.29
N ALA A 63 -2.56 -6.76 -1.02
CA ALA A 63 -2.78 -8.19 -1.27
C ALA A 63 -3.28 -8.93 -0.02
N ILE A 64 -4.01 -10.01 -0.25
CA ILE A 64 -4.31 -11.01 0.78
C ILE A 64 -3.12 -11.96 0.88
N PRO A 65 -2.52 -12.17 2.07
CA PRO A 65 -1.44 -13.13 2.25
C PRO A 65 -1.82 -14.56 1.82
N ASN A 66 -0.88 -15.29 1.20
CA ASN A 66 -1.14 -16.63 0.68
C ASN A 66 -1.65 -17.62 1.73
N ASN A 67 -1.19 -17.50 2.98
CA ASN A 67 -1.63 -18.33 4.11
C ASN A 67 -3.06 -18.03 4.57
N GLN A 68 -3.66 -16.91 4.13
CA GLN A 68 -5.05 -16.55 4.44
C GLN A 68 -6.02 -16.90 3.31
N LEU A 69 -5.54 -17.24 2.10
CA LEU A 69 -6.39 -17.46 0.93
C LEU A 69 -7.45 -18.56 1.13
N ALA A 70 -7.09 -19.63 1.84
CA ALA A 70 -8.05 -20.70 2.14
C ALA A 70 -9.21 -20.22 3.03
N GLU A 71 -8.97 -19.26 3.93
CA GLU A 71 -10.02 -18.69 4.79
C GLU A 71 -10.96 -17.77 4.00
N MET A 72 -10.50 -17.19 2.90
CA MET A 72 -11.30 -16.26 2.08
C MET A 72 -12.41 -16.96 1.27
N THR A 73 -12.46 -18.30 1.27
CA THR A 73 -13.60 -19.04 0.71
C THR A 73 -14.84 -18.92 1.60
N ASP A 74 -14.66 -18.59 2.88
CA ASP A 74 -15.75 -18.27 3.81
C ASP A 74 -16.11 -16.79 3.68
N TYR A 75 -17.40 -16.52 3.42
CA TYR A 75 -17.90 -15.17 3.21
C TYR A 75 -17.72 -14.26 4.42
N ASP A 76 -17.99 -14.75 5.64
CA ASP A 76 -17.91 -13.94 6.84
C ASP A 76 -16.45 -13.59 7.16
N ARG A 77 -15.52 -14.54 6.92
CA ARG A 77 -14.07 -14.29 7.00
C ARG A 77 -13.61 -13.25 5.99
N ALA A 78 -14.02 -13.38 4.73
CA ALA A 78 -13.68 -12.41 3.68
C ALA A 78 -14.25 -11.02 3.99
N LEU A 79 -15.50 -10.94 4.46
CA LEU A 79 -16.15 -9.70 4.86
C LEU A 79 -15.42 -9.03 6.02
N GLN A 80 -15.02 -9.79 7.04
CA GLN A 80 -14.25 -9.27 8.17
C GLN A 80 -12.87 -8.77 7.73
N TRP A 81 -12.20 -9.49 6.83
CA TRP A 81 -10.92 -9.07 6.27
C TRP A 81 -11.05 -7.73 5.55
N VAL A 82 -12.05 -7.58 4.67
CA VAL A 82 -12.30 -6.30 3.95
C VAL A 82 -12.61 -5.17 4.94
N ARG A 83 -13.48 -5.40 5.92
CA ARG A 83 -13.81 -4.39 6.93
C ARG A 83 -12.57 -3.91 7.69
N LYS A 84 -11.73 -4.84 8.12
CA LYS A 84 -10.54 -4.56 8.93
C LYS A 84 -9.40 -3.95 8.15
N ASN A 85 -9.15 -4.41 6.93
CA ASN A 85 -7.92 -4.12 6.19
C ASN A 85 -8.11 -3.13 5.03
N VAL A 86 -9.36 -2.88 4.62
CA VAL A 86 -9.68 -1.97 3.51
C VAL A 86 -10.63 -0.87 3.97
N THR A 87 -11.80 -1.21 4.51
CA THR A 87 -12.84 -0.22 4.84
C THR A 87 -12.43 0.70 5.99
N SER A 88 -11.72 0.19 6.99
CA SER A 88 -11.18 0.95 8.14
C SER A 88 -10.28 2.12 7.71
N TYR A 89 -9.59 2.00 6.59
CA TYR A 89 -8.69 3.02 6.04
C TYR A 89 -9.37 3.95 5.03
N ASN A 90 -10.65 3.76 4.72
CA ASN A 90 -11.38 4.57 3.75
C ASN A 90 -12.15 5.72 4.41
N TYR A 91 -11.44 6.73 4.93
CA TYR A 91 -12.04 7.94 5.49
C TYR A 91 -11.52 9.22 4.82
N LYS A 92 -12.42 10.19 4.63
CA LYS A 92 -12.21 11.38 3.76
C LYS A 92 -11.07 12.32 4.19
N SER A 93 -10.64 12.27 5.46
CA SER A 93 -9.72 13.25 6.07
C SER A 93 -8.27 12.76 6.19
N GLY A 94 -7.87 11.73 5.44
CA GLY A 94 -6.50 11.18 5.53
C GLY A 94 -6.44 9.66 5.49
N GLY A 95 -7.42 8.99 4.88
CA GLY A 95 -7.38 7.55 4.65
C GLY A 95 -6.31 7.15 3.63
N VAL A 96 -6.17 5.84 3.43
CA VAL A 96 -5.29 5.26 2.41
C VAL A 96 -5.98 5.27 1.06
N ASN A 97 -5.28 5.68 0.00
CA ASN A 97 -5.80 5.69 -1.37
C ASN A 97 -5.70 4.29 -2.00
N ILE A 98 -6.57 3.37 -1.57
CA ILE A 98 -6.58 1.98 -2.05
C ILE A 98 -7.23 1.93 -3.44
N LYS A 99 -6.57 1.29 -4.42
CA LYS A 99 -6.99 1.18 -5.83
C LYS A 99 -6.95 -0.24 -6.36
#